data_AF-A0A3D3CXE7-F1
#
_entry.id   AF-A0A3D3CXE7-F1
#
_cell.length_a   1.000
_cell.length_b   1.000
_cell.length_c   1.000
_cell.angle_alpha   90.00
_cell.angle_beta   90.00
_cell.angle_gamma   90.00
#
_symmetry.space_group_name_H-M   'P 1'
#
loop_
_entity.id
_entity.type
_entity.pdbx_description
1 polymer ?
#
loop_
_entity_poly.entity_id
_entity_poly.type
_entity_poly.pdbx_seq_one_letter_code
_entity_poly.pdbx_strand_id
1 'polypeptide(L)'
;QDRCFARVHTFGKALGCHGAVILGSETLRDYLINFCRPFIYSTAMPPASAAAIQAAYKIFPGMNQERESLKNQAAAFDHPDFKKSDTPIQCFIMPGNERVREIARELLENNLDARPILYPSVPRGEERLRITLHSFNRMEETKKLISILTARSG
;
A
#
# COMPACT_ATOMS: atom_id res chain seq x y z
N GLN A 1 14.37 -18.33 11.42
CA GLN A 1 13.67 -18.01 10.15
C GLN A 1 12.91 -19.24 9.62
N ASP A 2 12.75 -20.27 10.46
CA ASP A 2 12.54 -21.67 10.05
C ASP A 2 11.08 -22.07 9.94
N ARG A 3 10.17 -21.09 10.05
CA ARG A 3 8.72 -21.27 9.95
C ARG A 3 8.14 -20.88 8.59
N CYS A 4 8.92 -20.29 7.70
CA CYS A 4 8.46 -19.79 6.41
C CYS A 4 9.38 -20.28 5.30
N PHE A 5 8.85 -21.12 4.41
CA PHE A 5 9.61 -21.71 3.28
C PHE A 5 10.21 -20.66 2.35
N ALA A 6 9.43 -19.63 2.01
CA ALA A 6 9.84 -18.55 1.12
C ALA A 6 9.14 -17.23 1.49
N ARG A 7 9.84 -16.10 1.36
CA ARG A 7 9.28 -14.75 1.51
C ARG A 7 9.50 -13.95 0.25
N VAL A 8 8.46 -13.25 -0.20
CA VAL A 8 8.54 -12.35 -1.36
C VAL A 8 8.38 -10.91 -0.88
N HIS A 9 9.33 -10.07 -1.26
CA HIS A 9 9.30 -8.64 -0.99
C HIS A 9 9.30 -7.87 -2.30
N THR A 10 8.45 -6.84 -2.39
CA THR A 10 8.50 -5.87 -3.49
C THR A 10 9.23 -4.61 -3.03
N PHE A 11 10.02 -4.04 -3.91
CA PHE A 11 10.68 -2.75 -3.68
C PHE A 11 9.82 -1.56 -4.15
N GLY A 12 8.73 -1.82 -4.88
CA GLY A 12 7.79 -0.84 -5.45
C GLY A 12 6.77 -0.22 -4.50
N LYS A 13 6.95 -0.37 -3.18
CA LYS A 13 6.04 0.19 -2.17
C LYS A 13 6.82 1.13 -1.25
N ALA A 14 6.95 0.76 0.03
CA ALA A 14 7.59 1.60 1.03
C ALA A 14 9.06 1.94 0.72
N LEU A 15 9.77 1.10 -0.04
CA LEU A 15 11.14 1.39 -0.47
C LEU A 15 11.24 2.39 -1.64
N GLY A 16 10.13 2.70 -2.32
CA GLY A 16 10.12 3.66 -3.44
C GLY A 16 10.98 3.29 -4.64
N CYS A 17 11.38 2.01 -4.77
CA CYS A 17 12.27 1.51 -5.81
C CYS A 17 11.51 0.62 -6.82
N HIS A 18 12.19 -0.02 -7.76
CA HIS A 18 11.58 -1.02 -8.65
C HIS A 18 12.13 -2.42 -8.39
N GLY A 19 11.31 -3.44 -8.63
CA GLY A 19 11.71 -4.84 -8.53
C GLY A 19 11.18 -5.57 -7.30
N ALA A 20 11.66 -6.80 -7.11
CA ALA A 20 11.28 -7.68 -6.03
C ALA A 20 12.41 -8.67 -5.72
N VAL A 21 12.32 -9.33 -4.55
CA VAL A 21 13.22 -10.40 -4.14
C VAL A 21 12.42 -11.53 -3.50
N ILE A 22 12.89 -12.76 -3.72
CA ILE A 22 12.47 -13.95 -3.00
C ILE A 22 13.60 -14.41 -2.08
N LEU A 23 13.27 -14.65 -0.80
CA LEU A 23 14.19 -15.12 0.23
C LEU A 23 13.76 -16.51 0.68
N GLY A 24 14.70 -17.45 0.74
CA GLY A 24 14.46 -18.80 1.24
C GLY A 24 15.76 -19.59 1.34
N SER A 25 15.67 -20.93 1.35
CA SER A 25 16.84 -21.80 1.42
C SER A 25 17.70 -21.72 0.15
N GLU A 26 18.95 -22.16 0.25
CA GLU A 26 19.84 -22.27 -0.90
C GLU A 26 19.26 -23.21 -1.96
N THR A 27 18.69 -24.34 -1.54
CA THR A 27 17.98 -25.27 -2.44
C THR A 27 16.86 -24.57 -3.21
N LEU A 28 16.06 -23.71 -2.55
CA LEU A 28 15.02 -22.94 -3.24
C LEU A 28 15.62 -21.94 -4.22
N ARG A 29 16.66 -21.20 -3.81
CA ARG A 29 17.35 -20.24 -4.68
C ARG A 29 17.88 -20.92 -5.93
N ASP A 30 18.59 -22.03 -5.76
CA ASP A 30 19.22 -22.75 -6.85
C ASP A 30 18.17 -23.37 -7.78
N TYR A 31 17.08 -23.91 -7.22
CA TYR A 31 15.94 -24.36 -8.02
C TYR A 31 15.35 -23.22 -8.85
N LEU A 32 15.11 -22.05 -8.26
CA LEU A 32 14.53 -20.91 -8.99
C LEU A 32 15.47 -20.38 -10.07
N ILE A 33 16.78 -20.30 -9.82
CA ILE A 33 17.76 -19.88 -10.84
C ILE A 33 17.73 -20.83 -12.04
N ASN A 34 17.59 -22.14 -11.80
CA ASN A 34 17.66 -23.16 -12.86
C ASN A 34 16.32 -23.41 -13.57
N PHE A 35 15.17 -23.16 -12.94
CA PHE A 35 13.87 -23.58 -13.47
C PHE A 35 12.83 -22.45 -13.60
N CYS A 36 13.05 -21.25 -13.04
CA CYS A 36 12.09 -20.16 -13.10
C CYS A 36 12.16 -19.41 -14.43
N ARG A 37 11.22 -19.70 -15.35
CA ARG A 37 11.15 -19.05 -16.68
C ARG A 37 11.17 -17.51 -16.62
N PRO A 38 10.38 -16.83 -15.76
CA PRO A 38 10.44 -15.36 -15.65
C PRO A 38 11.81 -14.82 -15.20
N PHE A 39 12.61 -15.61 -14.48
CA PHE A 39 13.96 -15.22 -14.10
C PHE A 39 14.95 -15.43 -15.25
N ILE A 40 14.85 -16.57 -15.94
CA ILE A 40 15.78 -16.97 -17.02
C ILE A 40 15.58 -16.16 -18.30
N TYR A 41 14.33 -15.85 -18.65
CA TYR A 41 13.97 -15.25 -19.95
C TYR A 41 13.56 -13.78 -19.84
N SER A 42 13.98 -13.09 -18.79
CA SER A 42 13.75 -11.65 -18.63
C SER A 42 15.06 -10.90 -18.43
N THR A 43 15.09 -9.64 -18.83
CA THR A 43 16.26 -8.79 -18.67
C THR A 43 16.53 -8.55 -17.18
N ALA A 44 17.79 -8.70 -16.77
CA ALA A 44 18.21 -8.45 -15.41
C ALA A 44 17.94 -6.99 -14.98
N MET A 45 17.79 -6.78 -13.67
CA MET A 45 17.62 -5.45 -13.09
C MET A 45 18.82 -4.55 -13.42
N PRO A 46 18.59 -3.28 -13.82
CA PRO A 46 19.69 -2.33 -14.04
C PRO A 46 20.53 -2.12 -12.78
N PRO A 47 21.87 -1.96 -12.89
CA PRO A 47 22.75 -1.73 -11.74
C PRO A 47 22.33 -0.51 -10.88
N ALA A 48 21.84 0.56 -11.50
CA ALA A 48 21.34 1.74 -10.81
C ALA A 48 20.14 1.41 -9.88
N SER A 49 19.24 0.53 -10.31
CA SER A 49 18.11 0.09 -9.49
C SER A 49 18.57 -0.74 -8.30
N ALA A 50 19.55 -1.63 -8.49
CA ALA A 50 20.15 -2.41 -7.40
C ALA A 50 20.84 -1.49 -6.37
N ALA A 51 21.57 -0.48 -6.83
CA ALA A 51 22.21 0.51 -5.97
C ALA A 51 21.19 1.34 -5.18
N ALA A 52 20.07 1.74 -5.82
CA ALA A 52 18.98 2.45 -5.15
C ALA A 52 18.34 1.61 -4.04
N ILE A 53 18.08 0.32 -4.30
CA ILE A 53 17.57 -0.62 -3.28
C ILE A 53 18.56 -0.74 -2.12
N GLN A 54 19.86 -0.89 -2.42
CA GLN A 54 20.89 -0.98 -1.38
C GLN A 54 20.96 0.30 -0.53
N ALA A 55 20.85 1.48 -1.15
CA ALA A 55 20.80 2.75 -0.44
C ALA A 55 19.54 2.87 0.43
N ALA A 56 18.38 2.50 -0.09
CA ALA A 56 17.12 2.49 0.65
C ALA A 56 17.22 1.61 1.90
N TYR A 57 17.79 0.40 1.80
CA TYR A 57 17.99 -0.48 2.95
C TYR A 57 18.95 0.03 4.01
N LYS A 58 19.83 1.00 3.70
CA LYS A 58 20.67 1.65 4.73
C LYS A 58 19.85 2.61 5.60
N ILE A 59 18.80 3.21 5.06
CA ILE A 59 17.97 4.21 5.75
C ILE A 59 16.76 3.54 6.42
N PHE A 60 16.11 2.62 5.71
CA PHE A 60 14.81 2.03 6.06
C PHE A 60 14.72 1.46 7.49
N PRO A 61 15.74 0.76 8.02
CA PRO A 61 15.72 0.27 9.40
C PRO A 61 15.61 1.39 10.45
N GLY A 62 16.19 2.57 10.19
CA GLY A 62 16.23 3.70 11.12
C GLY A 62 14.96 4.57 11.14
N MET A 63 14.03 4.39 10.20
CA MET A 63 12.82 5.22 10.03
C MET A 63 11.71 4.93 11.06
N ASN A 64 12.05 4.95 12.35
CA ASN A 64 11.11 4.67 13.43
C ASN A 64 10.08 5.80 13.59
N GLN A 65 10.51 7.05 13.45
CA GLN A 65 9.63 8.22 13.59
C GLN A 65 8.54 8.24 12.52
N GLU A 66 8.88 7.90 11.27
CA GLU A 66 7.94 7.82 10.15
C GLU A 66 6.93 6.69 10.35
N ARG A 67 7.37 5.56 10.90
CA ARG A 67 6.48 4.44 11.25
C ARG A 67 5.50 4.82 12.36
N GLU A 68 5.96 5.54 13.40
CA GLU A 68 5.07 6.03 14.46
C GLU A 68 4.10 7.11 13.95
N SER A 69 4.56 8.04 13.10
CA SER A 69 3.69 9.01 12.44
C SER A 69 2.56 8.32 11.66
N LEU A 70 2.90 7.30 10.86
CA LEU A 70 1.91 6.51 10.12
C LEU A 70 0.90 5.79 11.02
N LYS A 71 1.35 5.21 12.14
CA LYS A 71 0.45 4.58 13.12
C LYS A 71 -0.51 5.60 13.73
N ASN A 72 0.00 6.78 14.12
CA ASN A 72 -0.81 7.85 14.70
C ASN A 72 -1.86 8.36 13.71
N GLN A 73 -1.50 8.49 12.42
CA GLN A 73 -2.46 8.85 11.38
C GLN A 73 -3.50 7.76 11.13
N ALA A 74 -3.09 6.49 11.12
CA ALA A 74 -4.03 5.36 10.95
C ALA A 74 -5.04 5.29 12.11
N ALA A 75 -4.62 5.61 13.33
CA ALA A 75 -5.50 5.62 14.51
C ALA A 75 -6.60 6.71 14.44
N ALA A 76 -6.48 7.72 13.58
CA ALA A 76 -7.52 8.73 13.41
C ALA A 76 -8.77 8.19 12.70
N PHE A 77 -8.68 7.04 12.02
CA PHE A 77 -9.78 6.43 11.27
C PHE A 77 -10.67 5.54 12.15
N ASP A 78 -11.17 6.10 13.26
CA ASP A 78 -12.05 5.42 14.21
C ASP A 78 -13.52 5.78 13.96
N HIS A 79 -14.08 5.28 12.85
CA HIS A 79 -15.48 5.49 12.48
C HIS A 79 -16.07 4.23 11.84
N PRO A 80 -17.34 3.86 12.11
CA PRO A 80 -17.94 2.57 11.70
C PRO A 80 -17.92 2.27 10.20
N ASP A 81 -17.93 3.28 9.34
CA ASP A 81 -17.88 3.08 7.88
C ASP A 81 -16.48 2.75 7.34
N PHE A 82 -15.45 2.91 8.18
CA PHE A 82 -14.13 2.42 7.86
C PHE A 82 -13.99 0.98 8.35
N LYS A 83 -13.44 0.14 7.48
CA LYS A 83 -13.02 -1.20 7.89
C LYS A 83 -11.87 -1.06 8.89
N LYS A 84 -12.08 -1.56 10.11
CA LYS A 84 -11.06 -1.61 11.16
C LYS A 84 -9.72 -2.13 10.61
N SER A 85 -8.69 -1.30 10.71
CA SER A 85 -7.36 -1.56 10.16
C SER A 85 -6.30 -0.83 11.00
N ASP A 86 -5.34 -1.58 11.53
CA ASP A 86 -4.19 -1.02 12.25
C ASP A 86 -3.01 -0.72 11.30
N THR A 87 -3.28 -0.70 9.99
CA THR A 87 -2.26 -0.52 8.95
C THR A 87 -2.34 0.87 8.31
N PRO A 88 -1.29 1.34 7.63
CA PRO A 88 -1.38 2.59 6.83
C PRO A 88 -2.39 2.56 5.67
N ILE A 89 -3.05 1.42 5.43
CA ILE A 89 -4.10 1.28 4.42
C ILE A 89 -5.44 1.28 5.14
N GLN A 90 -6.26 2.27 4.82
CA GLN A 90 -7.60 2.45 5.38
C GLN A 90 -8.63 2.31 4.25
N CYS A 91 -9.77 1.68 4.56
CA CYS A 91 -10.79 1.39 3.57
C CYS A 91 -12.13 1.96 4.03
N PHE A 92 -12.67 2.92 3.30
CA PHE A 92 -14.02 3.43 3.49
C PHE A 92 -14.98 2.62 2.62
N ILE A 93 -15.89 1.88 3.25
CA ILE A 93 -16.80 0.97 2.55
C ILE A 93 -18.03 1.75 2.11
N MET A 94 -18.33 1.71 0.81
CA MET A 94 -19.54 2.35 0.28
C MET A 94 -20.02 1.61 -0.96
N PRO A 95 -21.19 0.95 -0.90
CA PRO A 95 -21.75 0.24 -2.04
C PRO A 95 -22.05 1.17 -3.24
N GLY A 96 -21.70 0.69 -4.43
CA GLY A 96 -22.07 1.32 -5.70
C GLY A 96 -20.95 2.07 -6.41
N ASN A 97 -20.65 1.65 -7.65
CA ASN A 97 -19.57 2.22 -8.45
C ASN A 97 -19.66 3.74 -8.63
N GLU A 98 -20.83 4.26 -8.97
CA GLU A 98 -21.01 5.70 -9.22
C GLU A 98 -20.82 6.52 -7.95
N ARG A 99 -21.43 6.11 -6.83
CA ARG A 99 -21.23 6.77 -5.53
C ARG A 99 -19.76 6.86 -5.16
N VAL A 100 -19.02 5.76 -5.32
CA VAL A 100 -17.58 5.72 -5.00
C VAL A 100 -16.75 6.61 -5.94
N ARG A 101 -17.15 6.74 -7.21
CA ARG A 101 -16.52 7.68 -8.16
C ARG A 101 -16.81 9.14 -7.85
N GLU A 102 -18.06 9.45 -7.48
CA GLU A 102 -18.49 10.80 -7.13
C GLU A 102 -17.73 11.31 -5.93
N ILE A 103 -17.64 10.52 -4.85
CA ILE A 103 -16.89 10.93 -3.66
C ILE A 103 -15.39 11.02 -3.93
N ALA A 104 -14.83 10.16 -4.80
CA ALA A 104 -13.44 10.26 -5.22
C ALA A 104 -13.18 11.59 -5.96
N ARG A 105 -14.13 12.05 -6.78
CA ARG A 105 -14.06 13.34 -7.48
C ARG A 105 -14.16 14.51 -6.51
N GLU A 106 -15.07 14.45 -5.54
CA GLU A 106 -15.21 15.47 -4.49
C GLU A 106 -13.93 15.59 -3.64
N LEU A 107 -13.32 14.46 -3.28
CA LEU A 107 -12.01 14.46 -2.61
C LEU A 107 -10.95 15.13 -3.48
N LEU A 108 -10.90 14.81 -4.78
CA LEU A 108 -9.94 15.40 -5.71
C LEU A 108 -10.12 16.92 -5.84
N GLU A 109 -11.36 17.41 -5.93
CA GLU A 109 -11.70 18.84 -5.90
C GLU A 109 -11.25 19.52 -4.60
N ASN A 110 -11.13 18.75 -3.51
CA ASN A 110 -10.61 19.17 -2.22
C ASN A 110 -9.10 19.00 -2.04
N ASN A 111 -8.36 18.69 -3.11
CA ASN A 111 -6.93 18.38 -3.15
C ASN A 111 -6.54 17.11 -2.36
N LEU A 112 -7.43 16.12 -2.33
CA LEU A 112 -7.21 14.83 -1.69
C LEU A 112 -7.39 13.72 -2.72
N ASP A 113 -6.39 12.86 -2.90
CA ASP A 113 -6.49 11.71 -3.82
C ASP A 113 -6.66 10.40 -3.03
N ALA A 114 -7.85 9.81 -3.13
CA ALA A 114 -8.14 8.48 -2.62
C ALA A 114 -8.64 7.59 -3.75
N ARG A 115 -8.14 6.34 -3.82
CA ARG A 115 -8.34 5.51 -4.99
C ARG A 115 -9.64 4.68 -4.87
N PRO A 116 -10.58 4.84 -5.81
CA PRO A 116 -11.78 4.01 -5.84
C PRO A 116 -11.43 2.59 -6.27
N ILE A 117 -11.91 1.60 -5.51
CA ILE A 117 -11.83 0.18 -5.83
C ILE A 117 -13.25 -0.32 -6.10
N LEU A 118 -13.50 -0.67 -7.36
CA LEU A 118 -14.84 -0.84 -7.91
C LEU A 118 -15.06 -2.27 -8.41
N TYR A 119 -16.31 -2.65 -8.60
CA TYR A 119 -16.63 -3.84 -9.40
C TYR A 119 -16.09 -3.68 -10.85
N PRO A 120 -15.45 -4.70 -11.45
CA PRO A 120 -15.33 -6.10 -11.02
C PRO A 120 -14.08 -6.45 -10.21
N SER A 121 -13.25 -5.47 -9.80
CA SER A 121 -12.05 -5.73 -8.98
C SER A 121 -12.41 -6.17 -7.55
N VAL A 122 -13.59 -5.80 -7.08
CA VAL A 122 -14.20 -6.28 -5.83
C VAL A 122 -15.64 -6.75 -6.10
N PRO A 123 -16.20 -7.63 -5.26
CA PRO A 123 -17.60 -8.04 -5.37
C PRO A 123 -18.56 -6.84 -5.34
N ARG A 124 -19.72 -6.98 -5.99
CA ARG A 124 -20.77 -5.95 -5.94
C ARG A 124 -21.23 -5.74 -4.50
N GLY A 125 -21.40 -4.49 -4.10
CA GLY A 125 -21.76 -4.12 -2.73
C GLY A 125 -20.57 -4.00 -1.78
N GLU A 126 -19.36 -4.40 -2.21
CA GLU A 126 -18.11 -4.22 -1.47
C GLU A 126 -17.20 -3.14 -2.08
N GLU A 127 -17.77 -2.27 -2.92
CA GLU A 127 -17.04 -1.11 -3.42
C GLU A 127 -16.54 -0.23 -2.26
N ARG A 128 -15.38 0.39 -2.47
CA ARG A 128 -14.69 1.11 -1.40
C ARG A 128 -13.71 2.14 -1.94
N LEU A 129 -13.45 3.16 -1.15
CA LEU A 129 -12.24 3.98 -1.31
C LEU A 129 -11.09 3.37 -0.52
N ARG A 130 -9.97 3.12 -1.20
CA ARG A 130 -8.71 2.72 -0.56
C ARG A 130 -7.85 3.95 -0.33
N ILE A 131 -7.65 4.29 0.93
CA ILE A 131 -6.79 5.39 1.39
C ILE A 131 -5.44 4.78 1.77
N THR A 132 -4.37 5.34 1.23
CA THR A 132 -3.00 4.90 1.52
C THR A 132 -2.27 6.06 2.17
N LEU A 133 -1.96 5.93 3.45
CA LEU A 133 -1.27 6.95 4.22
C LEU A 133 0.24 6.89 3.96
N HIS A 134 0.85 8.07 3.93
CA HIS A 134 2.28 8.28 3.86
C HIS A 134 2.75 9.07 5.09
N SER A 135 3.99 8.85 5.53
CA SER A 135 4.52 9.47 6.74
C SER A 135 4.58 11.00 6.68
N PHE A 136 4.59 11.57 5.47
CA PHE A 136 4.58 13.00 5.20
C PHE A 136 3.18 13.62 5.14
N ASN A 137 2.11 12.82 5.16
CA ASN A 137 0.75 13.37 5.24
C ASN A 137 0.57 14.11 6.57
N ARG A 138 -0.16 15.23 6.53
CA ARG A 138 -0.45 16.03 7.72
C ARG A 138 -1.75 15.53 8.36
N MET A 139 -1.78 15.52 9.69
CA MET A 139 -2.98 15.12 10.44
C MET A 139 -4.23 15.94 10.05
N GLU A 140 -4.05 17.22 9.70
CA GLU A 140 -5.15 18.06 9.23
C GLU A 140 -5.72 17.61 7.87
N GLU A 141 -4.87 17.10 6.97
CA GLU A 141 -5.31 16.50 5.70
C GLU A 141 -6.11 15.22 5.97
N THR A 142 -5.64 14.38 6.90
CA THR A 142 -6.33 13.17 7.35
C THR A 142 -7.71 13.48 7.94
N LYS A 143 -7.80 14.45 8.86
CA LYS A 143 -9.07 14.88 9.47
C LYS A 143 -10.02 15.46 8.43
N LYS A 144 -9.53 16.30 7.50
CA LYS A 144 -10.33 16.85 6.40
C LYS A 144 -10.90 15.72 5.55
N LEU A 145 -10.10 14.73 5.19
CA LEU A 145 -10.53 13.56 4.43
C LEU A 145 -11.63 12.79 5.17
N ILE A 146 -11.42 12.49 6.45
CA ILE A 146 -12.41 11.78 7.27
C ILE A 146 -13.73 12.57 7.33
N SER A 147 -13.65 13.88 7.60
CA SER A 147 -14.81 14.78 7.65
C SER A 147 -15.64 14.74 6.37
N ILE A 148 -15.01 14.76 5.19
CA ILE A 148 -15.73 14.72 3.90
C ILE A 148 -16.43 13.37 3.74
N LEU A 149 -15.75 12.27 4.10
CA LEU A 149 -16.30 10.92 3.96
C LEU A 149 -17.46 10.66 4.92
N THR A 150 -17.31 11.01 6.20
CA THR A 150 -18.32 10.72 7.24
C THR A 150 -19.54 11.63 7.14
N ALA A 151 -19.42 12.82 6.55
CA ALA A 151 -20.58 13.67 6.26
C ALA A 151 -21.56 13.04 5.25
N ARG A 152 -21.15 11.98 4.56
CA ARG A 152 -21.94 11.21 3.60
C ARG A 152 -22.34 9.82 4.09
N SER A 153 -22.02 9.51 5.34
CA SER A 153 -22.45 8.28 6.02
C SER A 153 -23.91 8.41 6.43
N GLY A 154 -24.79 8.31 5.43
CA GLY A 154 -26.25 8.34 5.53
C GLY A 154 -26.86 7.64 4.31
#